data_AF-A0A3M8DMF8-F1
#
_entry.id   AF-A0A3M8DMF8-F1
#
_cell.length_a   1.000
_cell.length_b   1.000
_cell.length_c   1.000
_cell.angle_alpha   90.00
_cell.angle_beta   90.00
_cell.angle_gamma   90.00
#
_symmetry.space_group_name_H-M   'P 1'
#
loop_
_entity.id
_entity.type
_entity.pdbx_description
1 polymer ?
#
loop_
_entity_poly.entity_id
_entity_poly.type
_entity_poly.pdbx_seq_one_letter_code
_entity_poly.pdbx_strand_id
1 'polypeptide(L)'
;MNHPDFRHLLACMDDVTSAAMDENTGPADPAEYHSLYGRLQDAADTLPPLYRVHVYEPFMLAVDKLSEAGFNSMLNRDPRKEREAGLFFDIAHAILQNSEAYEREATDAFQEVVSDLYDGFLSEEDRKGIKPPDESLIAPLVKWGRPQFGPYTWTAEAAAHFDIKTGIVNLPPANARHGLLAWSALGHETAGHDILHADKGLLAELQHHVYDALADELSHSTLANYWALRIDETASDVLGILNTGPAAGIGLIGYFRGLNKAYTGVPTLRNTGPQNDPHPADILRGYLAAETVRLLQFDNAAEWAEALQEETDKDHSGILLGRTSLDVETAKKSAAIVARTITNARLNSLEGHALGQIQNWQNHDEKIVRDIRTHLSESQAVHDCVVSGMYAAHVVAAAVTASIAGEVPISDAFSRMTALLKTMHDANPSWGPLYVRHRGDLSPHRAYSRTAS
;
A
#
# COMPACT_ATOMS: atom_id res chain seq x y z
N MET A 1 -8.66 -24.30 -17.78
CA MET A 1 -7.92 -23.06 -17.47
C MET A 1 -6.54 -23.47 -17.01
N ASN A 2 -5.50 -22.73 -17.40
CA ASN A 2 -4.13 -23.08 -17.06
C ASN A 2 -3.79 -22.51 -15.68
N HIS A 3 -3.11 -23.32 -14.87
CA HIS A 3 -2.46 -22.89 -13.62
C HIS A 3 -1.63 -21.60 -13.86
N PRO A 4 -1.70 -20.59 -12.98
CA PRO A 4 -0.93 -19.36 -13.16
C PRO A 4 0.57 -19.62 -13.33
N ASP A 5 1.17 -18.88 -14.26
CA ASP A 5 2.55 -19.09 -14.67
C ASP A 5 3.50 -18.05 -14.07
N PHE A 6 4.43 -18.52 -13.24
CA PHE A 6 5.42 -17.68 -12.56
C PHE A 6 6.80 -17.72 -13.23
N ARG A 7 6.94 -18.30 -14.43
CA ARG A 7 8.24 -18.43 -15.12
C ARG A 7 8.96 -17.09 -15.35
N HIS A 8 8.24 -15.97 -15.45
CA HIS A 8 8.83 -14.63 -15.62
C HIS A 8 8.95 -13.83 -14.32
N LEU A 9 8.64 -14.43 -13.15
CA LEU A 9 8.82 -13.76 -11.85
C LEU A 9 10.28 -13.33 -11.64
N LEU A 10 11.26 -14.13 -12.09
CA LEU A 10 12.68 -13.81 -11.95
C LEU A 10 13.05 -12.46 -12.59
N ALA A 11 12.48 -12.14 -13.76
CA ALA A 11 12.75 -10.86 -14.40
C ALA A 11 12.17 -9.69 -13.58
N CYS A 12 10.99 -9.88 -12.99
CA CYS A 12 10.39 -8.88 -12.08
C CYS A 12 11.22 -8.73 -10.79
N MET A 13 11.80 -9.81 -10.28
CA MET A 13 12.72 -9.76 -9.13
C MET A 13 14.02 -9.01 -9.44
N ASP A 14 14.56 -9.19 -10.65
CA ASP A 14 15.75 -8.47 -11.11
C ASP A 14 15.50 -6.96 -11.26
N ASP A 15 14.30 -6.60 -11.71
CA ASP A 15 13.82 -5.22 -11.77
C ASP A 15 13.75 -4.58 -10.37
N VAL A 16 13.18 -5.29 -9.39
CA VAL A 16 13.19 -4.87 -7.97
C VAL A 16 14.61 -4.75 -7.42
N THR A 17 15.47 -5.73 -7.72
CA THR A 17 16.88 -5.74 -7.25
C THR A 17 17.61 -4.51 -7.77
N SER A 18 17.36 -4.13 -9.04
CA SER A 18 17.95 -2.95 -9.66
C SER A 18 17.46 -1.67 -9.00
N ALA A 19 16.15 -1.58 -8.72
CA ALA A 19 15.56 -0.44 -8.00
C ALA A 19 16.12 -0.27 -6.58
N ALA A 20 16.29 -1.38 -5.85
CA ALA A 20 16.84 -1.37 -4.49
C ALA A 20 18.33 -0.98 -4.42
N MET A 21 19.04 -1.07 -5.54
CA MET A 21 20.46 -0.75 -5.69
C MET A 21 20.71 0.62 -6.33
N ASP A 22 19.66 1.32 -6.75
CA ASP A 22 19.76 2.68 -7.29
C ASP A 22 20.23 3.64 -6.17
N GLU A 23 21.24 4.46 -6.48
CA GLU A 23 21.84 5.41 -5.53
C GLU A 23 21.06 6.73 -5.41
N ASN A 24 19.98 6.91 -6.17
CA ASN A 24 19.13 8.09 -6.12
C ASN A 24 18.38 8.18 -4.78
N THR A 25 18.78 9.17 -3.97
CA THR A 25 18.17 9.44 -2.66
C THR A 25 16.98 10.39 -2.71
N GLY A 26 16.71 10.99 -3.88
CA GLY A 26 15.63 11.96 -4.09
C GLY A 26 16.09 13.39 -3.83
N PRO A 27 15.15 14.35 -3.73
CA PRO A 27 15.46 15.72 -3.37
C PRO A 27 16.13 15.80 -1.99
N ALA A 28 17.16 16.62 -1.86
CA ALA A 28 17.84 16.81 -0.59
C ALA A 28 16.98 17.60 0.39
N ASP A 29 17.00 17.19 1.66
CA ASP A 29 16.37 17.94 2.76
C ASP A 29 16.97 19.36 2.82
N PRO A 30 16.14 20.42 2.94
CA PRO A 30 16.63 21.76 3.16
C PRO A 30 17.46 21.87 4.45
N ALA A 31 18.68 22.40 4.34
CA ALA A 31 19.56 22.60 5.49
C ALA A 31 19.23 23.85 6.32
N GLU A 32 18.48 24.80 5.74
CA GLU A 32 18.21 26.11 6.34
C GLU A 32 16.70 26.38 6.42
N TYR A 33 16.25 26.84 7.59
CA TYR A 33 14.83 27.14 7.85
C TYR A 33 14.24 28.12 6.84
N HIS A 34 14.92 29.24 6.56
CA HIS A 34 14.41 30.26 5.65
C HIS A 34 14.30 29.79 4.19
N SER A 35 15.21 28.90 3.77
CA SER A 35 15.16 28.28 2.45
C SER A 35 13.95 27.35 2.31
N LEU A 36 13.72 26.49 3.32
CA LEU A 36 12.54 25.64 3.36
C LEU A 36 11.25 26.47 3.37
N TYR A 37 11.18 27.46 4.27
CA TYR A 37 10.01 28.30 4.45
C TYR A 37 9.64 29.03 3.15
N GLY A 38 10.61 29.63 2.46
CA GLY A 38 10.37 30.31 1.18
C GLY A 38 9.82 29.35 0.11
N ARG A 39 10.41 28.15 -0.02
CA ARG A 39 9.92 27.13 -0.97
C ARG A 39 8.50 26.67 -0.66
N LEU A 40 8.15 26.52 0.63
CA LEU A 40 6.79 26.17 1.02
C LEU A 40 5.81 27.33 0.77
N GLN A 41 6.22 28.59 0.91
CA GLN A 41 5.36 29.72 0.54
C GLN A 41 5.08 29.75 -0.97
N ASP A 42 6.07 29.45 -1.80
CA ASP A 42 5.90 29.37 -3.26
C ASP A 42 4.96 28.21 -3.67
N ALA A 43 4.82 27.19 -2.81
CA ALA A 43 3.96 26.03 -3.02
C ALA A 43 2.48 26.23 -2.57
N ALA A 44 2.11 27.41 -2.07
CA ALA A 44 0.81 27.62 -1.42
C ALA A 44 -0.42 27.24 -2.26
N ASP A 45 -0.34 27.44 -3.57
CA ASP A 45 -1.45 27.26 -4.50
C ASP A 45 -1.31 26.04 -5.41
N THR A 46 -0.33 25.16 -5.17
CA THR A 46 -0.07 24.02 -6.06
C THR A 46 -0.88 22.78 -5.71
N LEU A 47 -1.24 22.63 -4.43
CA LEU A 47 -2.09 21.53 -3.98
C LEU A 47 -3.58 21.81 -4.28
N PRO A 48 -4.40 20.76 -4.49
CA PRO A 48 -5.85 20.90 -4.60
C PRO A 48 -6.44 21.56 -3.34
N PRO A 49 -7.61 22.26 -3.44
CA PRO A 49 -8.23 22.94 -2.31
C PRO A 49 -8.36 22.09 -1.04
N LEU A 50 -8.66 20.79 -1.20
CA LEU A 50 -8.81 19.86 -0.10
C LEU A 50 -7.49 19.66 0.68
N TYR A 51 -6.40 19.38 -0.02
CA TYR A 51 -5.07 19.22 0.59
C TYR A 51 -4.47 20.54 1.07
N ARG A 52 -4.84 21.67 0.48
CA ARG A 52 -4.45 22.99 1.02
C ARG A 52 -4.99 23.20 2.43
N VAL A 53 -6.29 22.96 2.62
CA VAL A 53 -6.95 23.15 3.92
C VAL A 53 -6.50 22.12 4.97
N HIS A 54 -6.31 20.87 4.57
CA HIS A 54 -6.06 19.78 5.52
C HIS A 54 -4.59 19.43 5.75
N VAL A 55 -3.68 19.87 4.87
CA VAL A 55 -2.25 19.58 4.98
C VAL A 55 -1.43 20.86 4.96
N TYR A 56 -1.52 21.65 3.89
CA TYR A 56 -0.65 22.83 3.71
C TYR A 56 -0.83 23.87 4.81
N GLU A 57 -2.07 24.32 5.06
CA GLU A 57 -2.36 25.38 6.03
C GLU A 57 -1.97 24.96 7.47
N PRO A 58 -2.36 23.77 7.99
CA PRO A 58 -1.90 23.30 9.30
C PRO A 58 -0.38 23.17 9.37
N PHE A 59 0.27 22.65 8.32
CA PHE A 59 1.71 22.49 8.29
C PHE A 59 2.43 23.84 8.33
N MET A 60 1.99 24.83 7.54
CA MET A 60 2.58 26.17 7.56
C MET A 60 2.44 26.85 8.91
N LEU A 61 1.30 26.67 9.59
CA LEU A 61 1.14 27.15 10.98
C LEU A 61 2.11 26.45 11.94
N ALA A 62 2.41 25.17 11.72
CA ALA A 62 3.40 24.45 12.52
C ALA A 62 4.82 24.94 12.23
N VAL A 63 5.19 25.17 10.97
CA VAL A 63 6.48 25.74 10.56
C VAL A 63 6.68 27.12 11.20
N ASP A 64 5.66 28.00 11.12
CA ASP A 64 5.70 29.34 11.73
C ASP A 64 5.93 29.30 13.24
N LYS A 65 5.22 28.40 13.95
CA LYS A 65 5.38 28.21 15.39
C LYS A 65 6.75 27.64 15.76
N LEU A 66 7.32 26.79 14.90
CA LEU A 66 8.61 26.15 15.15
C LEU A 66 9.73 27.18 15.22
N SER A 67 9.72 28.20 14.36
CA SER A 67 10.80 29.19 14.17
C SER A 67 12.15 28.56 13.78
N GLU A 68 13.12 29.37 13.38
CA GLU A 68 14.47 28.89 13.06
C GLU A 68 15.15 28.19 14.26
N ALA A 69 14.97 28.73 15.47
CA ALA A 69 15.56 28.16 16.68
C ALA A 69 14.97 26.77 17.01
N GLY A 70 13.64 26.62 16.86
CA GLY A 70 12.99 25.33 17.08
C GLY A 70 13.32 24.34 15.98
N PHE A 71 13.47 24.77 14.73
CA PHE A 71 13.90 23.93 13.61
C PHE A 71 15.29 23.34 13.90
N ASN A 72 16.26 24.18 14.25
CA ASN A 72 17.60 23.71 14.62
C ASN A 72 17.57 22.79 15.85
N SER A 73 16.74 23.09 16.85
CA SER A 73 16.57 22.21 18.01
C SER A 73 15.96 20.86 17.62
N MET A 74 14.98 20.81 16.72
CA MET A 74 14.35 19.59 16.25
C MET A 74 15.38 18.69 15.54
N LEU A 75 16.20 19.27 14.64
CA LEU A 75 17.28 18.54 13.96
C LEU A 75 18.33 18.00 14.93
N ASN A 76 18.68 18.76 15.97
CA ASN A 76 19.62 18.29 16.99
C ASN A 76 19.07 17.14 17.84
N ARG A 77 17.75 17.13 18.10
CA ARG A 77 17.09 16.06 18.87
C ARG A 77 16.87 14.81 18.04
N ASP A 78 16.70 14.95 16.72
CA ASP A 78 16.43 13.86 15.80
C ASP A 78 17.37 13.88 14.56
N PRO A 79 18.69 13.72 14.76
CA PRO A 79 19.67 13.89 13.69
C PRO A 79 19.57 12.82 12.60
N ARG A 80 18.99 11.65 12.91
CA ARG A 80 18.72 10.58 11.94
C ARG A 80 17.39 10.74 11.21
N LYS A 81 16.55 11.70 11.63
CA LYS A 81 15.24 11.99 11.04
C LYS A 81 14.33 10.76 11.03
N GLU A 82 14.31 10.02 12.12
CA GLU A 82 13.51 8.79 12.29
C GLU A 82 12.25 9.04 13.14
N ARG A 83 12.04 10.28 13.62
CA ARG A 83 10.92 10.68 14.47
C ARG A 83 10.37 12.03 13.98
N GLU A 84 10.22 13.00 14.88
CA GLU A 84 9.65 14.34 14.61
C GLU A 84 10.27 15.03 13.38
N ALA A 85 11.60 15.03 13.25
CA ALA A 85 12.25 15.67 12.10
C ALA A 85 12.00 14.89 10.80
N GLY A 86 11.92 13.56 10.88
CA GLY A 86 11.58 12.70 9.75
C GLY A 86 10.19 12.98 9.21
N LEU A 87 9.19 12.96 10.09
CA LEU A 87 7.81 13.30 9.73
C LEU A 87 7.71 14.72 9.16
N PHE A 88 8.37 15.70 9.80
CA PHE A 88 8.39 17.08 9.31
C PHE A 88 8.92 17.19 7.88
N PHE A 89 10.06 16.55 7.57
CA PHE A 89 10.61 16.56 6.22
C PHE A 89 9.78 15.77 5.21
N ASP A 90 9.18 14.66 5.62
CA ASP A 90 8.33 13.87 4.71
C ASP A 90 7.05 14.65 4.33
N ILE A 91 6.44 15.39 5.26
CA ILE A 91 5.33 16.32 4.96
C ILE A 91 5.81 17.44 4.02
N ALA A 92 6.93 18.10 4.35
CA ALA A 92 7.47 19.17 3.51
C ALA A 92 7.78 18.68 2.09
N HIS A 93 8.37 17.50 1.95
CA HIS A 93 8.69 16.90 0.66
C HIS A 93 7.45 16.50 -0.13
N ALA A 94 6.39 16.00 0.51
CA ALA A 94 5.12 15.74 -0.18
C ALA A 94 4.54 17.01 -0.83
N ILE A 95 4.60 18.15 -0.11
CA ILE A 95 4.16 19.46 -0.64
C ILE A 95 5.09 19.93 -1.77
N LEU A 96 6.41 19.94 -1.50
CA LEU A 96 7.40 20.51 -2.42
C LEU A 96 7.56 19.71 -3.69
N GLN A 97 7.54 18.37 -3.64
CA GLN A 97 7.68 17.54 -4.83
C GLN A 97 6.51 17.71 -5.80
N ASN A 98 5.30 17.90 -5.26
CA ASN A 98 4.13 18.25 -6.07
C ASN A 98 4.30 19.63 -6.72
N SER A 99 4.67 20.65 -5.94
CA SER A 99 4.89 22.02 -6.42
C SER A 99 6.00 22.12 -7.47
N GLU A 100 7.13 21.46 -7.22
CA GLU A 100 8.35 21.53 -8.04
C GLU A 100 8.37 20.50 -9.18
N ALA A 101 7.29 19.72 -9.33
CA ALA A 101 7.12 18.74 -10.38
C ALA A 101 8.19 17.64 -10.40
N TYR A 102 8.70 17.25 -9.23
CA TYR A 102 9.65 16.14 -9.14
C TYR A 102 8.99 14.84 -9.59
N GLU A 103 9.55 14.21 -10.63
CA GLU A 103 9.02 12.98 -11.26
C GLU A 103 7.51 13.05 -11.55
N ARG A 104 7.01 14.23 -12.01
CA ARG A 104 5.57 14.57 -12.11
C ARG A 104 4.67 13.43 -12.57
N GLU A 105 5.00 12.77 -13.69
CA GLU A 105 4.15 11.69 -14.21
C GLU A 105 4.01 10.53 -13.21
N ALA A 106 5.13 10.07 -12.66
CA ALA A 106 5.15 9.00 -11.68
C ALA A 106 4.52 9.45 -10.36
N THR A 107 4.73 10.69 -9.92
CA THR A 107 4.12 11.25 -8.70
C THR A 107 2.61 11.25 -8.77
N ASP A 108 2.03 11.74 -9.87
CA ASP A 108 0.59 11.75 -10.09
C ASP A 108 0.03 10.31 -10.19
N ALA A 109 0.74 9.42 -10.89
CA ALA A 109 0.37 8.00 -10.98
C ALA A 109 0.39 7.31 -9.61
N PHE A 110 1.41 7.57 -8.80
CA PHE A 110 1.55 7.04 -7.45
C PHE A 110 0.43 7.57 -6.55
N GLN A 111 0.14 8.87 -6.65
CA GLN A 111 -0.93 9.50 -5.91
C GLN A 111 -2.31 8.94 -6.27
N GLU A 112 -2.55 8.59 -7.53
CA GLU A 112 -3.80 7.92 -7.95
C GLU A 112 -3.92 6.53 -7.33
N VAL A 113 -2.83 5.74 -7.31
CA VAL A 113 -2.83 4.42 -6.67
C VAL A 113 -3.12 4.54 -5.17
N VAL A 114 -2.45 5.45 -4.47
CA VAL A 114 -2.67 5.66 -3.03
C VAL A 114 -4.10 6.16 -2.76
N SER A 115 -4.64 7.04 -3.60
CA SER A 115 -6.02 7.51 -3.46
C SER A 115 -7.03 6.37 -3.62
N ASP A 116 -6.83 5.53 -4.62
CA ASP A 116 -7.70 4.39 -4.93
C ASP A 116 -7.67 3.29 -3.84
N LEU A 117 -6.47 2.91 -3.40
CA LEU A 117 -6.29 1.93 -2.32
C LEU A 117 -6.97 2.38 -1.03
N TYR A 118 -6.83 3.67 -0.71
CA TYR A 118 -7.42 4.28 0.47
C TYR A 118 -8.95 4.36 0.37
N ASP A 119 -9.46 4.83 -0.78
CA ASP A 119 -10.90 4.93 -1.06
C ASP A 119 -11.57 3.55 -0.93
N GLY A 120 -10.92 2.49 -1.41
CA GLY A 120 -11.45 1.13 -1.43
C GLY A 120 -11.83 0.52 -0.08
N PHE A 121 -11.51 1.14 1.06
CA PHE A 121 -12.09 0.78 2.37
C PHE A 121 -12.76 1.94 3.10
N LEU A 122 -12.50 3.20 2.71
CA LEU A 122 -12.87 4.38 3.49
C LEU A 122 -13.91 5.28 2.81
N SER A 123 -14.16 5.07 1.52
CA SER A 123 -15.17 5.81 0.77
C SER A 123 -16.60 5.51 1.22
N GLU A 124 -17.54 6.41 0.94
CA GLU A 124 -18.98 6.14 1.17
C GLU A 124 -19.50 4.97 0.30
N GLU A 125 -18.86 4.70 -0.84
CA GLU A 125 -19.24 3.60 -1.74
C GLU A 125 -19.00 2.22 -1.11
N ASP A 126 -17.87 2.07 -0.41
CA ASP A 126 -17.42 0.83 0.20
C ASP A 126 -17.91 0.69 1.65
N ARG A 127 -18.01 1.79 2.41
CA ARG A 127 -18.48 1.81 3.82
C ARG A 127 -20.01 1.81 3.99
N LYS A 128 -20.75 1.09 3.15
CA LYS A 128 -22.22 1.04 3.24
C LYS A 128 -22.68 0.46 4.58
N GLY A 129 -23.25 1.32 5.43
CA GLY A 129 -23.74 0.92 6.76
C GLY A 129 -22.68 0.94 7.86
N ILE A 130 -21.51 1.53 7.60
CA ILE A 130 -20.39 1.67 8.54
C ILE A 130 -20.15 3.16 8.78
N LYS A 131 -19.70 3.53 9.99
CA LYS A 131 -19.33 4.91 10.30
C LYS A 131 -18.15 5.41 9.43
N PRO A 132 -18.04 6.73 9.20
CA PRO A 132 -16.81 7.33 8.68
C PRO A 132 -15.61 7.01 9.59
N PRO A 133 -14.37 7.03 9.06
CA PRO A 133 -13.16 6.85 9.87
C PRO A 133 -13.04 7.90 10.99
N ASP A 134 -12.38 7.54 12.09
CA ASP A 134 -12.27 8.38 13.29
C ASP A 134 -11.18 9.45 13.18
N GLU A 135 -10.06 9.15 12.52
CA GLU A 135 -8.85 10.00 12.54
C GLU A 135 -8.50 10.63 11.18
N SER A 136 -8.77 9.95 10.07
CA SER A 136 -8.28 10.37 8.75
C SER A 136 -9.40 10.89 7.85
N LEU A 137 -9.15 12.02 7.18
CA LEU A 137 -10.17 12.76 6.42
C LEU A 137 -10.11 12.55 4.91
N ILE A 138 -8.92 12.35 4.36
CA ILE A 138 -8.63 12.32 2.91
C ILE A 138 -7.47 11.36 2.66
N ALA A 139 -7.33 10.87 1.42
CA ALA A 139 -6.25 9.96 1.07
C ALA A 139 -4.85 10.55 1.38
N PRO A 140 -3.87 9.71 1.74
CA PRO A 140 -2.51 10.16 2.02
C PRO A 140 -1.87 10.92 0.85
N LEU A 141 -1.01 11.89 1.16
CA LEU A 141 -0.13 12.47 0.15
C LEU A 141 1.07 11.56 -0.10
N VAL A 142 1.60 11.60 -1.32
CA VAL A 142 2.77 10.80 -1.69
C VAL A 142 4.06 11.61 -1.79
N LYS A 143 5.18 10.94 -1.58
CA LYS A 143 6.52 11.48 -1.87
C LYS A 143 7.53 10.40 -2.23
N TRP A 144 8.60 10.83 -2.89
CA TRP A 144 9.76 10.01 -3.21
C TRP A 144 10.92 10.34 -2.27
N GLY A 145 11.63 9.34 -1.78
CA GLY A 145 12.88 9.57 -1.06
C GLY A 145 13.23 8.46 -0.08
N ARG A 146 14.25 8.74 0.73
CA ARG A 146 14.63 7.90 1.88
C ARG A 146 14.72 6.40 1.53
N PRO A 147 15.43 6.02 0.45
CA PRO A 147 15.44 4.65 -0.07
C PRO A 147 15.92 3.61 0.96
N GLN A 148 16.70 4.03 1.97
CA GLN A 148 17.18 3.17 3.05
C GLN A 148 16.07 2.58 3.95
N PHE A 149 14.85 3.12 3.90
CA PHE A 149 13.69 2.59 4.63
C PHE A 149 12.76 1.76 3.74
N GLY A 150 13.00 1.69 2.43
CA GLY A 150 12.04 1.10 1.50
C GLY A 150 10.72 1.89 1.42
N PRO A 151 9.63 1.27 0.95
CA PRO A 151 8.27 1.76 1.12
C PRO A 151 7.94 1.91 2.61
N TYR A 152 7.23 2.97 2.96
CA TYR A 152 6.66 3.15 4.30
C TYR A 152 5.56 4.21 4.26
N THR A 153 4.71 4.25 5.30
CA THR A 153 3.79 5.36 5.53
C THR A 153 3.97 5.99 6.91
N TRP A 154 3.74 7.30 6.99
CA TRP A 154 3.36 7.97 8.23
C TRP A 154 1.84 8.05 8.27
N THR A 155 1.21 7.33 9.19
CA THR A 155 -0.26 7.34 9.29
C THR A 155 -0.81 8.69 9.72
N ALA A 156 -2.11 8.92 9.51
CA ALA A 156 -2.80 10.13 9.97
C ALA A 156 -2.64 10.35 11.49
N GLU A 157 -2.59 9.27 12.28
CA GLU A 157 -2.31 9.34 13.72
C GLU A 157 -0.92 9.94 14.01
N ALA A 158 0.11 9.56 13.24
CA ALA A 158 1.44 10.14 13.37
C ALA A 158 1.47 11.60 12.91
N ALA A 159 0.84 11.90 11.77
CA ALA A 159 0.76 13.23 11.19
C ALA A 159 0.02 14.25 12.08
N ALA A 160 -0.89 13.77 12.96
CA ALA A 160 -1.61 14.60 13.92
C ALA A 160 -0.70 15.38 14.87
N HIS A 161 0.58 14.97 15.04
CA HIS A 161 1.60 15.77 15.74
C HIS A 161 1.74 17.20 15.17
N PHE A 162 1.51 17.37 13.87
CA PHE A 162 1.52 18.65 13.16
C PHE A 162 0.10 19.17 12.82
N ASP A 163 -0.93 18.68 13.51
CA ASP A 163 -2.35 19.02 13.27
C ASP A 163 -2.85 18.66 11.86
N ILE A 164 -2.20 17.67 11.24
CA ILE A 164 -2.56 17.13 9.92
C ILE A 164 -3.29 15.80 10.11
N LYS A 165 -4.40 15.62 9.40
CA LYS A 165 -5.28 14.43 9.52
C LYS A 165 -5.25 13.57 8.26
N THR A 166 -4.06 13.40 7.73
CA THR A 166 -3.77 12.76 6.46
C THR A 166 -2.40 12.10 6.56
N GLY A 167 -2.28 10.87 6.08
CA GLY A 167 -1.00 10.16 6.06
C GLY A 167 -0.03 10.69 5.00
N ILE A 168 1.22 10.25 5.05
CA ILE A 168 2.24 10.50 4.04
C ILE A 168 2.87 9.16 3.63
N VAL A 169 2.65 8.75 2.38
CA VAL A 169 3.18 7.49 1.84
C VAL A 169 4.46 7.76 1.04
N ASN A 170 5.50 6.99 1.33
CA ASN A 170 6.80 7.07 0.67
C ASN A 170 7.05 5.87 -0.23
N LEU A 171 7.65 6.15 -1.40
CA LEU A 171 8.43 5.16 -2.14
C LEU A 171 9.89 5.63 -2.35
N PRO A 172 10.84 4.69 -2.44
CA PRO A 172 12.18 5.00 -2.93
C PRO A 172 12.14 5.65 -4.32
N PRO A 173 12.98 6.66 -4.63
CA PRO A 173 12.94 7.38 -5.90
C PRO A 173 13.14 6.52 -7.15
N ALA A 174 13.85 5.41 -7.03
CA ALA A 174 14.02 4.43 -8.10
C ALA A 174 12.67 3.87 -8.59
N ASN A 175 11.70 3.77 -7.68
CA ASN A 175 10.37 3.24 -7.95
C ASN A 175 9.50 4.16 -8.82
N ALA A 176 9.96 5.37 -9.13
CA ALA A 176 9.35 6.23 -10.14
C ALA A 176 9.62 5.74 -11.59
N ARG A 177 10.63 4.88 -11.78
CA ARG A 177 11.11 4.47 -13.12
C ARG A 177 11.14 2.97 -13.35
N HIS A 178 11.20 2.17 -12.28
CA HIS A 178 11.30 0.71 -12.35
C HIS A 178 10.93 0.08 -10.99
N GLY A 179 11.10 -1.23 -10.82
CA GLY A 179 10.68 -1.95 -9.61
C GLY A 179 9.17 -2.16 -9.56
N LEU A 180 8.61 -2.74 -10.63
CA LEU A 180 7.17 -2.91 -10.83
C LEU A 180 6.44 -3.54 -9.63
N LEU A 181 7.05 -4.53 -8.97
CA LEU A 181 6.42 -5.22 -7.83
C LEU A 181 6.30 -4.36 -6.57
N ALA A 182 7.04 -3.24 -6.47
CA ALA A 182 6.84 -2.29 -5.37
C ALA A 182 5.46 -1.63 -5.44
N TRP A 183 4.93 -1.43 -6.66
CA TRP A 183 3.62 -0.81 -6.86
C TRP A 183 2.47 -1.71 -6.42
N SER A 184 2.57 -3.03 -6.59
CA SER A 184 1.56 -3.95 -6.04
C SER A 184 1.74 -4.24 -4.55
N ALA A 185 2.91 -3.94 -4.00
CA ALA A 185 3.15 -3.98 -2.55
C ALA A 185 2.60 -2.74 -1.81
N LEU A 186 2.26 -1.64 -2.51
CA LEU A 186 1.67 -0.43 -1.90
C LEU A 186 0.37 -0.69 -1.13
N GLY A 187 -0.35 -1.75 -1.47
CA GLY A 187 -1.51 -2.20 -0.69
C GLY A 187 -1.15 -2.43 0.79
N HIS A 188 0.07 -2.84 1.10
CA HIS A 188 0.53 -3.00 2.48
C HIS A 188 0.58 -1.65 3.24
N GLU A 189 1.09 -0.59 2.61
CA GLU A 189 1.23 0.71 3.25
C GLU A 189 -0.14 1.41 3.39
N THR A 190 -0.80 1.59 2.24
CA THR A 190 -2.01 2.43 2.18
C THR A 190 -3.26 1.64 2.51
N ALA A 191 -3.46 0.47 1.89
CA ALA A 191 -4.61 -0.37 2.21
C ALA A 191 -4.47 -1.03 3.59
N GLY A 192 -3.23 -1.15 4.10
CA GLY A 192 -2.92 -1.63 5.43
C GLY A 192 -2.84 -0.52 6.47
N HIS A 193 -1.63 -0.03 6.78
CA HIS A 193 -1.38 0.86 7.91
C HIS A 193 -2.28 2.10 7.93
N ASP A 194 -2.42 2.82 6.81
CA ASP A 194 -3.25 4.03 6.77
C ASP A 194 -4.74 3.74 7.07
N ILE A 195 -5.25 2.57 6.69
CA ILE A 195 -6.63 2.15 6.92
C ILE A 195 -6.81 1.54 8.31
N LEU A 196 -5.86 0.73 8.78
CA LEU A 196 -5.88 0.09 10.09
C LEU A 196 -5.83 1.11 11.23
N HIS A 197 -5.14 2.24 11.01
CA HIS A 197 -5.06 3.35 11.96
C HIS A 197 -6.20 4.38 11.78
N ALA A 198 -7.07 4.23 10.78
CA ALA A 198 -8.17 5.18 10.55
C ALA A 198 -9.32 5.04 11.57
N ASP A 199 -9.53 3.84 12.13
CA ASP A 199 -10.57 3.56 13.13
C ASP A 199 -9.97 3.18 14.49
N LYS A 200 -10.45 3.84 15.54
CA LYS A 200 -9.97 3.61 16.90
C LYS A 200 -10.29 2.20 17.36
N GLY A 201 -9.26 1.52 17.86
CA GLY A 201 -9.38 0.19 18.45
C GLY A 201 -9.38 -0.97 17.46
N LEU A 202 -9.43 -0.72 16.14
CA LEU A 202 -9.46 -1.76 15.11
C LEU A 202 -8.27 -2.74 15.22
N LEU A 203 -7.04 -2.23 15.30
CA LEU A 203 -5.85 -3.06 15.44
C LEU A 203 -5.86 -3.93 16.71
N ALA A 204 -6.31 -3.37 17.84
CA ALA A 204 -6.37 -4.08 19.10
C ALA A 204 -7.44 -5.20 19.07
N GLU A 205 -8.58 -4.95 18.44
CA GLU A 205 -9.62 -5.97 18.22
C GLU A 205 -9.10 -7.10 17.33
N LEU A 206 -8.47 -6.78 16.19
CA LEU A 206 -7.86 -7.77 15.30
C LEU A 206 -6.80 -8.60 16.01
N GLN A 207 -5.94 -7.95 16.81
CA GLN A 207 -4.91 -8.63 17.61
C GLN A 207 -5.51 -9.70 18.50
N HIS A 208 -6.58 -9.35 19.21
CA HIS A 208 -7.26 -10.24 20.13
C HIS A 208 -7.94 -11.41 19.39
N HIS A 209 -8.66 -11.11 18.30
CA HIS A 209 -9.32 -12.14 17.50
C HIS A 209 -8.33 -13.15 16.90
N VAL A 210 -7.21 -12.68 16.36
CA VAL A 210 -6.16 -13.56 15.80
C VAL A 210 -5.52 -14.41 16.89
N TYR A 211 -5.23 -13.82 18.05
CA TYR A 211 -4.69 -14.58 19.18
C TYR A 211 -5.63 -15.71 19.60
N ASP A 212 -6.89 -15.38 19.84
CA ASP A 212 -7.90 -16.33 20.33
C ASP A 212 -8.13 -17.46 19.32
N ALA A 213 -8.29 -17.13 18.03
CA ALA A 213 -8.50 -18.12 16.98
C ALA A 213 -7.32 -19.13 16.88
N LEU A 214 -6.08 -18.65 16.95
CA LEU A 214 -4.90 -19.53 16.94
C LEU A 214 -4.75 -20.34 18.23
N ALA A 215 -5.06 -19.75 19.38
CA ALA A 215 -5.02 -20.43 20.66
C ALA A 215 -6.05 -21.57 20.72
N ASP A 216 -7.25 -21.35 20.20
CA ASP A 216 -8.34 -22.33 20.22
C ASP A 216 -8.13 -23.43 19.17
N GLU A 217 -7.79 -23.08 17.93
CA GLU A 217 -7.75 -24.06 16.83
C GLU A 217 -6.43 -24.84 16.73
N LEU A 218 -5.30 -24.24 17.10
CA LEU A 218 -3.98 -24.90 17.05
C LEU A 218 -3.41 -25.27 18.41
N SER A 219 -3.99 -24.76 19.50
CA SER A 219 -3.43 -24.93 20.85
C SER A 219 -1.95 -24.53 20.94
N HIS A 220 -1.54 -23.52 20.16
CA HIS A 220 -0.13 -23.13 19.99
C HIS A 220 0.10 -21.66 20.39
N SER A 221 0.08 -21.40 21.70
CA SER A 221 0.15 -20.04 22.28
C SER A 221 1.37 -19.21 21.84
N THR A 222 2.53 -19.83 21.57
CA THR A 222 3.70 -19.11 21.04
C THR A 222 3.45 -18.54 19.65
N LEU A 223 2.71 -19.27 18.81
CA LEU A 223 2.42 -18.87 17.43
C LEU A 223 1.26 -17.86 17.41
N ALA A 224 0.27 -18.05 18.28
CA ALA A 224 -0.76 -17.05 18.57
C ALA A 224 -0.14 -15.70 18.96
N ASN A 225 0.79 -15.70 19.94
CA ASN A 225 1.52 -14.50 20.32
C ASN A 225 2.36 -13.93 19.18
N TYR A 226 3.02 -14.78 18.39
CA TYR A 226 3.89 -14.34 17.30
C TYR A 226 3.12 -13.52 16.25
N TRP A 227 1.97 -14.02 15.81
CA TRP A 227 1.09 -13.34 14.86
C TRP A 227 0.41 -12.11 15.48
N ALA A 228 -0.14 -12.25 16.68
CA ALA A 228 -0.86 -11.16 17.34
C ALA A 228 0.04 -9.93 17.61
N LEU A 229 1.31 -10.14 18.02
CA LEU A 229 2.25 -9.05 18.23
C LEU A 229 2.70 -8.34 16.94
N ARG A 230 2.34 -8.89 15.77
CA ARG A 230 2.67 -8.37 14.43
C ARG A 230 1.41 -8.07 13.64
N ILE A 231 0.30 -7.78 14.35
CA ILE A 231 -1.01 -7.68 13.72
C ILE A 231 -1.05 -6.56 12.68
N ASP A 232 -0.34 -5.46 12.92
CA ASP A 232 -0.32 -4.31 12.03
C ASP A 232 0.22 -4.72 10.66
N GLU A 233 1.44 -5.25 10.62
CA GLU A 233 2.07 -5.85 9.43
C GLU A 233 1.23 -6.96 8.77
N THR A 234 0.67 -7.85 9.59
CA THR A 234 -0.05 -9.03 9.13
C THR A 234 -1.39 -8.65 8.49
N ALA A 235 -2.13 -7.73 9.12
CA ALA A 235 -3.38 -7.24 8.58
C ALA A 235 -3.14 -6.35 7.36
N SER A 236 -2.04 -5.59 7.33
CA SER A 236 -1.64 -4.82 6.15
C SER A 236 -1.46 -5.69 4.90
N ASP A 237 -0.81 -6.86 5.03
CA ASP A 237 -0.72 -7.83 3.94
C ASP A 237 -2.10 -8.31 3.47
N VAL A 238 -2.99 -8.64 4.40
CA VAL A 238 -4.34 -9.12 4.09
C VAL A 238 -5.13 -8.06 3.35
N LEU A 239 -5.12 -6.81 3.81
CA LEU A 239 -5.93 -5.74 3.22
C LEU A 239 -5.41 -5.36 1.83
N GLY A 240 -4.09 -5.35 1.62
CA GLY A 240 -3.50 -5.18 0.30
C GLY A 240 -3.97 -6.24 -0.69
N ILE A 241 -4.12 -7.50 -0.26
CA ILE A 241 -4.60 -8.60 -1.11
C ILE A 241 -6.10 -8.54 -1.34
N LEU A 242 -6.89 -8.17 -0.33
CA LEU A 242 -8.33 -7.94 -0.49
C LEU A 242 -8.62 -6.87 -1.55
N ASN A 243 -7.74 -5.86 -1.66
CA ASN A 243 -7.90 -4.73 -2.57
C ASN A 243 -7.29 -4.95 -3.97
N THR A 244 -6.09 -5.53 -4.07
CA THR A 244 -5.35 -5.65 -5.36
C THR A 244 -5.32 -7.10 -5.89
N GLY A 245 -6.03 -8.02 -5.23
CA GLY A 245 -6.15 -9.41 -5.65
C GLY A 245 -4.81 -10.17 -5.64
N PRO A 246 -4.63 -11.16 -6.54
CA PRO A 246 -3.41 -11.97 -6.59
C PRO A 246 -2.12 -11.17 -6.83
N ALA A 247 -2.21 -9.99 -7.46
CA ALA A 247 -1.05 -9.16 -7.77
C ALA A 247 -0.32 -8.63 -6.52
N ALA A 248 -1.03 -8.41 -5.42
CA ALA A 248 -0.40 -8.08 -4.14
C ALA A 248 0.42 -9.26 -3.58
N GLY A 249 -0.11 -10.49 -3.66
CA GLY A 249 0.61 -11.69 -3.25
C GLY A 249 1.86 -11.97 -4.10
N ILE A 250 1.76 -11.77 -5.43
CA ILE A 250 2.91 -11.82 -6.35
C ILE A 250 3.94 -10.76 -5.96
N GLY A 251 3.47 -9.53 -5.71
CA GLY A 251 4.26 -8.40 -5.24
C GLY A 251 5.06 -8.75 -4.01
N LEU A 252 4.38 -9.21 -2.95
CA LEU A 252 4.99 -9.60 -1.68
C LEU A 252 6.12 -10.63 -1.85
N ILE A 253 5.87 -11.72 -2.59
CA ILE A 253 6.87 -12.78 -2.78
C ILE A 253 8.05 -12.27 -3.62
N GLY A 254 7.77 -11.71 -4.80
CA GLY A 254 8.83 -11.28 -5.71
C GLY A 254 9.62 -10.07 -5.22
N TYR A 255 8.95 -9.14 -4.54
CA TYR A 255 9.56 -7.95 -3.96
C TYR A 255 10.55 -8.33 -2.86
N PHE A 256 10.16 -9.15 -1.89
CA PHE A 256 11.08 -9.56 -0.82
C PHE A 256 12.25 -10.39 -1.34
N ARG A 257 12.05 -11.27 -2.34
CA ARG A 257 13.18 -11.96 -2.97
C ARG A 257 14.12 -10.99 -3.68
N GLY A 258 13.59 -9.98 -4.37
CA GLY A 258 14.40 -8.93 -5.01
C GLY A 258 15.21 -8.12 -3.98
N LEU A 259 14.58 -7.69 -2.89
CA LEU A 259 15.28 -7.01 -1.80
C LEU A 259 16.33 -7.89 -1.11
N ASN A 260 16.00 -9.15 -0.84
CA ASN A 260 16.94 -10.10 -0.24
C ASN A 260 18.13 -10.36 -1.19
N LYS A 261 17.89 -10.44 -2.51
CA LYS A 261 18.97 -10.52 -3.51
C LYS A 261 19.85 -9.29 -3.47
N ALA A 262 19.25 -8.09 -3.40
CA ALA A 262 19.99 -6.85 -3.30
C ALA A 262 20.88 -6.85 -2.05
N TYR A 263 20.31 -6.98 -0.86
CA TYR A 263 21.05 -6.73 0.38
C TYR A 263 21.87 -7.92 0.91
N THR A 264 21.53 -9.15 0.50
CA THR A 264 22.19 -10.37 1.00
C THR A 264 22.81 -11.22 -0.10
N GLY A 265 22.53 -10.93 -1.37
CA GLY A 265 22.95 -11.74 -2.51
C GLY A 265 22.11 -13.00 -2.74
N VAL A 266 21.10 -13.27 -1.90
CA VAL A 266 20.29 -14.49 -1.94
C VAL A 266 18.81 -14.18 -2.23
N PRO A 267 18.24 -14.62 -3.36
CA PRO A 267 16.88 -14.27 -3.78
C PRO A 267 15.80 -15.18 -3.19
N THR A 268 15.79 -15.38 -1.87
CA THR A 268 14.84 -16.28 -1.18
C THR A 268 14.08 -15.56 -0.09
N LEU A 269 12.84 -15.96 0.19
CA LEU A 269 12.09 -15.51 1.37
C LEU A 269 12.81 -15.93 2.66
N ARG A 270 12.92 -15.01 3.63
CA ARG A 270 13.50 -15.31 4.94
C ARG A 270 12.61 -16.31 5.69
N ASN A 271 13.22 -17.40 6.15
CA ASN A 271 12.56 -18.42 6.98
C ASN A 271 12.69 -18.14 8.49
N THR A 272 13.32 -17.03 8.85
CA THR A 272 13.54 -16.62 10.24
C THR A 272 12.75 -15.37 10.57
N GLY A 273 12.02 -15.40 11.68
CA GLY A 273 11.30 -14.24 12.22
C GLY A 273 11.87 -13.87 13.60
N PRO A 274 12.77 -12.88 13.70
CA PRO A 274 13.34 -12.48 14.99
C PRO A 274 12.26 -12.01 15.97
N GLN A 275 12.42 -12.29 17.27
CA GLN A 275 11.40 -11.97 18.27
C GLN A 275 11.05 -10.46 18.34
N ASN A 276 12.04 -9.60 18.16
CA ASN A 276 11.92 -8.15 18.26
C ASN A 276 11.69 -7.45 16.90
N ASP A 277 11.62 -8.21 15.81
CA ASP A 277 11.28 -7.68 14.50
C ASP A 277 9.75 -7.55 14.42
N PRO A 278 9.18 -6.35 14.16
CA PRO A 278 7.73 -6.21 14.02
C PRO A 278 7.18 -6.96 12.81
N HIS A 279 8.01 -7.27 11.81
CA HIS A 279 7.57 -7.97 10.61
C HIS A 279 7.50 -9.48 10.83
N PRO A 280 6.47 -10.17 10.29
CA PRO A 280 6.48 -11.63 10.21
C PRO A 280 7.60 -12.10 9.29
N ALA A 281 8.09 -13.32 9.50
CA ALA A 281 9.04 -13.94 8.58
C ALA A 281 8.46 -13.98 7.15
N ASP A 282 9.25 -13.63 6.14
CA ASP A 282 8.77 -13.52 4.76
C ASP A 282 8.08 -14.82 4.28
N ILE A 283 8.58 -16.00 4.70
CA ILE A 283 7.95 -17.29 4.37
C ILE A 283 6.52 -17.42 4.90
N LEU A 284 6.24 -16.88 6.09
CA LEU A 284 4.91 -16.87 6.68
C LEU A 284 4.00 -15.88 5.96
N ARG A 285 4.55 -14.72 5.54
CA ARG A 285 3.82 -13.74 4.72
C ARG A 285 3.45 -14.33 3.36
N GLY A 286 4.33 -15.13 2.74
CA GLY A 286 4.02 -15.87 1.51
C GLY A 286 2.86 -16.85 1.67
N TYR A 287 2.84 -17.63 2.76
CA TYR A 287 1.70 -18.50 3.08
C TYR A 287 0.42 -17.73 3.40
N LEU A 288 0.52 -16.62 4.16
CA LEU A 288 -0.59 -15.73 4.42
C LEU A 288 -1.17 -15.16 3.13
N ALA A 289 -0.31 -14.81 2.17
CA ALA A 289 -0.73 -14.29 0.89
C ALA A 289 -1.53 -15.33 0.09
N ALA A 290 -1.03 -16.57 0.00
CA ALA A 290 -1.76 -17.66 -0.62
C ALA A 290 -3.14 -17.87 0.04
N GLU A 291 -3.19 -17.93 1.38
CA GLU A 291 -4.44 -18.13 2.10
C GLU A 291 -5.42 -16.97 1.98
N THR A 292 -4.94 -15.73 1.89
CA THR A 292 -5.80 -14.56 1.68
C THR A 292 -6.36 -14.57 0.26
N VAL A 293 -5.54 -14.89 -0.76
CA VAL A 293 -6.00 -15.01 -2.15
C VAL A 293 -7.09 -16.07 -2.29
N ARG A 294 -7.00 -17.17 -1.53
CA ARG A 294 -8.01 -18.23 -1.51
C ARG A 294 -9.38 -17.78 -0.99
N LEU A 295 -9.41 -16.71 -0.19
CA LEU A 295 -10.64 -16.12 0.37
C LEU A 295 -11.27 -15.05 -0.53
N LEU A 296 -10.65 -14.75 -1.67
CA LEU A 296 -11.18 -13.79 -2.64
C LEU A 296 -12.39 -14.35 -3.38
N GLN A 297 -13.27 -13.47 -3.86
CA GLN A 297 -14.58 -13.84 -4.43
C GLN A 297 -14.56 -13.91 -5.96
N PHE A 298 -13.57 -14.61 -6.52
CA PHE A 298 -13.48 -14.85 -7.96
C PHE A 298 -13.21 -16.32 -8.28
N ASP A 299 -13.60 -16.74 -9.49
CA ASP A 299 -13.69 -18.16 -9.88
C ASP A 299 -12.35 -18.90 -9.82
N ASN A 300 -11.22 -18.18 -9.96
CA ASN A 300 -9.87 -18.75 -10.01
C ASN A 300 -9.03 -18.49 -8.76
N ALA A 301 -9.67 -18.08 -7.65
CA ALA A 301 -8.98 -17.77 -6.39
C ALA A 301 -8.16 -18.96 -5.87
N ALA A 302 -8.69 -20.18 -5.97
CA ALA A 302 -8.02 -21.38 -5.49
C ALA A 302 -6.75 -21.69 -6.30
N GLU A 303 -6.80 -21.63 -7.64
CA GLU A 303 -5.65 -21.90 -8.48
C GLU A 303 -4.54 -20.86 -8.30
N TRP A 304 -4.89 -19.58 -8.14
CA TRP A 304 -3.92 -18.54 -7.80
C TRP A 304 -3.28 -18.75 -6.44
N ALA A 305 -4.08 -19.11 -5.44
CA ALA A 305 -3.57 -19.40 -4.12
C ALA A 305 -2.64 -20.63 -4.09
N GLU A 306 -2.94 -21.67 -4.87
CA GLU A 306 -2.07 -22.83 -5.05
C GLU A 306 -0.74 -22.44 -5.71
N ALA A 307 -0.77 -21.65 -6.79
CA ALA A 307 0.44 -21.17 -7.46
C ALA A 307 1.33 -20.31 -6.53
N LEU A 308 0.73 -19.42 -5.73
CA LEU A 308 1.46 -18.62 -4.74
C LEU A 308 2.08 -19.48 -3.64
N GLN A 309 1.36 -20.50 -3.17
CA GLN A 309 1.89 -21.44 -2.18
C GLN A 309 3.06 -22.24 -2.76
N GLU A 310 2.92 -22.78 -3.97
CA GLU A 310 4.00 -23.50 -4.66
C GLU A 310 5.23 -22.61 -4.87
N GLU A 311 5.02 -21.34 -5.23
CA GLU A 311 6.12 -20.39 -5.36
C GLU A 311 6.80 -20.13 -4.01
N THR A 312 6.03 -19.97 -2.93
CA THR A 312 6.53 -19.80 -1.56
C THR A 312 7.31 -21.02 -1.07
N ASP A 313 6.80 -22.23 -1.34
CA ASP A 313 7.39 -23.50 -0.91
C ASP A 313 8.81 -23.72 -1.48
N LYS A 314 9.17 -23.10 -2.61
CA LYS A 314 10.53 -23.17 -3.17
C LYS A 314 11.61 -22.61 -2.24
N ASP A 315 11.26 -21.71 -1.32
CA ASP A 315 12.19 -21.10 -0.38
C ASP A 315 12.18 -21.77 0.99
N HIS A 316 11.32 -22.78 1.21
CA HIS A 316 11.23 -23.45 2.49
C HIS A 316 12.53 -24.19 2.81
N SER A 317 13.17 -23.83 3.93
CA SER A 317 14.41 -24.45 4.41
C SER A 317 14.41 -24.77 5.92
N GLY A 318 13.24 -24.64 6.56
CA GLY A 318 13.03 -24.79 8.00
C GLY A 318 12.73 -23.45 8.68
N ILE A 319 11.62 -23.39 9.41
CA ILE A 319 11.09 -22.12 9.93
C ILE A 319 11.51 -21.94 11.38
N LEU A 320 12.04 -20.75 11.71
CA LEU A 320 12.47 -20.37 13.06
C LEU A 320 11.87 -19.03 13.46
N LEU A 321 10.98 -19.05 14.46
CA LEU A 321 10.32 -17.86 15.00
C LEU A 321 10.85 -17.60 16.41
N GLY A 322 11.72 -16.58 16.54
CA GLY A 322 12.50 -16.35 17.75
C GLY A 322 13.37 -17.56 18.09
N ARG A 323 12.93 -18.36 19.09
CA ARG A 323 13.61 -19.60 19.52
C ARG A 323 12.82 -20.86 19.20
N THR A 324 11.67 -20.73 18.54
CA THR A 324 10.75 -21.82 18.27
C THR A 324 10.89 -22.28 16.82
N SER A 325 11.28 -23.53 16.63
CA SER A 325 11.22 -24.16 15.31
C SER A 325 9.79 -24.57 15.00
N LEU A 326 9.36 -24.32 13.78
CA LEU A 326 8.01 -24.59 13.30
C LEU A 326 8.09 -25.47 12.05
N ASP A 327 7.25 -26.49 11.97
CA ASP A 327 7.09 -27.27 10.75
C ASP A 327 6.21 -26.53 9.73
N VAL A 328 6.38 -26.86 8.45
CA VAL A 328 5.70 -26.17 7.35
C VAL A 328 4.18 -26.31 7.39
N GLU A 329 3.66 -27.46 7.84
CA GLU A 329 2.22 -27.71 7.87
C GLU A 329 1.54 -26.88 8.96
N THR A 330 2.17 -26.76 10.13
CA THR A 330 1.69 -25.85 11.18
C THR A 330 1.78 -24.39 10.75
N ALA A 331 2.85 -24.00 10.03
CA ALA A 331 2.97 -22.65 9.48
C ALA A 331 1.83 -22.31 8.53
N LYS A 332 1.56 -23.18 7.53
CA LYS A 332 0.46 -23.02 6.57
C LYS A 332 -0.91 -22.96 7.25
N LYS A 333 -1.18 -23.86 8.19
CA LYS A 333 -2.43 -23.85 8.98
C LYS A 333 -2.60 -22.57 9.77
N SER A 334 -1.53 -22.05 10.37
CA SER A 334 -1.60 -20.79 11.12
C SER A 334 -1.90 -19.61 10.20
N ALA A 335 -1.26 -19.54 9.03
CA ALA A 335 -1.54 -18.52 8.02
C ALA A 335 -3.02 -18.57 7.56
N ALA A 336 -3.58 -19.76 7.38
CA ALA A 336 -4.99 -19.94 7.00
C ALA A 336 -5.96 -19.43 8.07
N ILE A 337 -5.66 -19.69 9.35
CA ILE A 337 -6.46 -19.20 10.48
C ILE A 337 -6.37 -17.67 10.56
N VAL A 338 -5.16 -17.12 10.44
CA VAL A 338 -4.92 -15.66 10.49
C VAL A 338 -5.65 -14.95 9.36
N ALA A 339 -5.44 -15.39 8.10
CA ALA A 339 -6.12 -14.82 6.93
C ALA A 339 -7.64 -14.85 7.09
N ARG A 340 -8.20 -16.01 7.45
CA ARG A 340 -9.64 -16.16 7.66
C ARG A 340 -10.16 -15.24 8.77
N THR A 341 -9.41 -15.11 9.86
CA THR A 341 -9.81 -14.29 11.01
C THR A 341 -9.83 -12.81 10.66
N ILE A 342 -8.75 -12.29 10.06
CA ILE A 342 -8.67 -10.87 9.67
C ILE A 342 -9.75 -10.54 8.63
N THR A 343 -9.95 -11.41 7.63
CA THR A 343 -10.93 -11.17 6.57
C THR A 343 -12.38 -11.23 7.06
N ASN A 344 -12.71 -12.15 7.98
CA ASN A 344 -14.11 -12.49 8.30
C ASN A 344 -14.58 -12.12 9.71
N ALA A 345 -13.69 -11.73 10.62
CA ALA A 345 -14.10 -11.30 11.95
C ALA A 345 -14.99 -10.05 11.85
N ARG A 346 -16.13 -10.07 12.54
CA ARG A 346 -17.00 -8.91 12.69
C ARG A 346 -16.47 -8.03 13.81
N LEU A 347 -16.14 -6.80 13.48
CA LEU A 347 -15.38 -5.91 14.36
C LEU A 347 -16.30 -4.79 14.87
N ASN A 348 -16.25 -4.50 16.17
CA ASN A 348 -17.11 -3.48 16.76
C ASN A 348 -16.67 -2.08 16.30
N SER A 349 -15.37 -1.87 16.13
CA SER A 349 -14.81 -0.67 15.51
C SER A 349 -15.36 -0.37 14.11
N LEU A 350 -15.90 -1.39 13.42
CA LEU A 350 -16.51 -1.30 12.08
C LEU A 350 -18.02 -1.59 12.11
N GLU A 351 -18.71 -1.26 13.21
CA GLU A 351 -20.17 -1.43 13.35
C GLU A 351 -20.64 -2.87 13.08
N GLY A 352 -19.83 -3.85 13.49
CA GLY A 352 -20.11 -5.28 13.33
C GLY A 352 -19.88 -5.83 11.92
N HIS A 353 -19.19 -5.09 11.05
CA HIS A 353 -18.79 -5.56 9.72
C HIS A 353 -17.39 -6.19 9.74
N ALA A 354 -17.12 -7.05 8.77
CA ALA A 354 -15.80 -7.61 8.53
C ALA A 354 -15.07 -6.86 7.42
N LEU A 355 -13.74 -6.85 7.44
CA LEU A 355 -12.92 -6.17 6.42
C LEU A 355 -13.21 -6.73 5.01
N GLY A 356 -13.36 -8.05 4.89
CA GLY A 356 -13.75 -8.71 3.64
C GLY A 356 -15.18 -8.44 3.16
N GLN A 357 -16.02 -7.73 3.96
CA GLN A 357 -17.32 -7.23 3.52
C GLN A 357 -17.25 -5.81 2.96
N ILE A 358 -16.23 -5.05 3.37
CA ILE A 358 -15.97 -3.69 2.87
C ILE A 358 -15.29 -3.80 1.51
N GLN A 359 -14.20 -4.57 1.44
CA GLN A 359 -13.42 -4.77 0.23
C GLN A 359 -13.04 -6.24 0.07
N ASN A 360 -13.28 -6.79 -1.11
CA ASN A 360 -12.86 -8.14 -1.47
C ASN A 360 -12.92 -8.28 -3.00
N TRP A 361 -11.76 -8.51 -3.60
CA TRP A 361 -11.58 -8.73 -5.02
C TRP A 361 -12.48 -9.84 -5.61
N GLN A 362 -13.13 -9.54 -6.73
CA GLN A 362 -14.19 -10.36 -7.33
C GLN A 362 -13.96 -10.68 -8.81
N ASN A 363 -14.86 -11.50 -9.37
CA ASN A 363 -14.90 -11.80 -10.80
C ASN A 363 -15.01 -10.56 -11.70
N HIS A 364 -15.64 -9.48 -11.21
CA HIS A 364 -15.73 -8.24 -11.97
C HIS A 364 -14.36 -7.59 -12.14
N ASP A 365 -13.56 -7.59 -11.08
CA ASP A 365 -12.22 -6.99 -11.03
C ASP A 365 -11.25 -7.77 -11.93
N GLU A 366 -11.30 -9.11 -11.87
CA GLU A 366 -10.54 -9.99 -12.79
C GLU A 366 -10.91 -9.79 -14.26
N LYS A 367 -12.17 -9.46 -14.54
CA LYS A 367 -12.59 -9.13 -15.91
C LYS A 367 -11.95 -7.81 -16.36
N ILE A 368 -12.01 -6.76 -15.53
CA ILE A 368 -11.38 -5.46 -15.83
C ILE A 368 -9.87 -5.64 -16.03
N VAL A 369 -9.20 -6.39 -15.16
CA VAL A 369 -7.76 -6.69 -15.29
C VAL A 369 -7.45 -7.36 -16.62
N ARG A 370 -8.25 -8.35 -17.05
CA ARG A 370 -8.05 -9.03 -18.34
C ARG A 370 -8.21 -8.07 -19.53
N ASP A 371 -9.20 -7.19 -19.46
CA ASP A 371 -9.44 -6.18 -20.50
C ASP A 371 -8.23 -5.22 -20.57
N ILE A 372 -7.73 -4.71 -19.43
CA ILE A 372 -6.55 -3.85 -19.36
C ILE A 372 -5.29 -4.57 -19.86
N ARG A 373 -5.04 -5.82 -19.45
CA ARG A 373 -3.89 -6.62 -19.92
C ARG A 373 -3.85 -6.75 -21.44
N THR A 374 -5.01 -6.97 -22.06
CA THR A 374 -5.14 -7.02 -23.52
C THR A 374 -4.61 -5.73 -24.14
N HIS A 375 -5.07 -4.57 -23.65
CA HIS A 375 -4.60 -3.28 -24.15
C HIS A 375 -3.11 -3.01 -23.87
N LEU A 376 -2.61 -3.41 -22.69
CA LEU A 376 -1.20 -3.30 -22.35
C LEU A 376 -0.31 -4.10 -23.30
N SER A 377 -0.82 -5.15 -23.96
CA SER A 377 -0.06 -5.94 -24.94
C SER A 377 -0.13 -5.41 -26.37
N GLU A 378 -1.26 -4.83 -26.78
CA GLU A 378 -1.53 -4.49 -28.19
C GLU A 378 -0.86 -3.21 -28.70
N SER A 379 -0.10 -2.50 -27.85
CA SER A 379 0.56 -1.22 -28.20
C SER A 379 -0.41 -0.16 -28.76
N GLN A 380 -1.67 -0.23 -28.34
CA GLN A 380 -2.67 0.81 -28.61
C GLN A 380 -2.35 2.06 -27.79
N ALA A 381 -2.94 3.20 -28.16
CA ALA A 381 -2.80 4.42 -27.37
C ALA A 381 -3.34 4.16 -25.95
N VAL A 382 -2.54 4.48 -24.93
CA VAL A 382 -2.89 4.22 -23.52
C VAL A 382 -4.25 4.83 -23.13
N HIS A 383 -4.67 5.90 -23.79
CA HIS A 383 -5.98 6.54 -23.59
C HIS A 383 -7.19 5.70 -24.03
N ASP A 384 -7.01 4.71 -24.91
CA ASP A 384 -8.07 3.80 -25.32
C ASP A 384 -8.28 2.64 -24.31
N CYS A 385 -7.43 2.56 -23.27
CA CYS A 385 -7.48 1.54 -22.22
C CYS A 385 -8.49 1.85 -21.10
N VAL A 386 -9.27 2.93 -21.21
CA VAL A 386 -10.23 3.34 -20.18
C VAL A 386 -11.43 2.39 -20.17
N VAL A 387 -11.47 1.50 -19.18
CA VAL A 387 -12.58 0.57 -18.94
C VAL A 387 -13.53 1.17 -17.90
N SER A 388 -14.84 1.09 -18.16
CA SER A 388 -15.85 1.55 -17.20
C SER A 388 -15.74 0.78 -15.88
N GLY A 389 -15.70 1.50 -14.75
CA GLY A 389 -15.57 0.90 -13.43
C GLY A 389 -14.13 0.54 -13.03
N MET A 390 -13.12 0.91 -13.85
CA MET A 390 -11.73 0.68 -13.47
C MET A 390 -11.26 1.60 -12.34
N TYR A 391 -10.32 1.04 -11.58
CA TYR A 391 -9.69 1.56 -10.36
C TYR A 391 -8.18 1.39 -10.53
N ALA A 392 -7.38 2.18 -9.84
CA ALA A 392 -5.93 2.17 -9.99
C ALA A 392 -5.33 0.79 -9.64
N ALA A 393 -5.88 0.12 -8.64
CA ALA A 393 -5.54 -1.25 -8.26
C ALA A 393 -5.66 -2.23 -9.45
N HIS A 394 -6.67 -2.07 -10.32
CA HIS A 394 -6.82 -2.87 -11.54
C HIS A 394 -5.66 -2.67 -12.53
N VAL A 395 -5.19 -1.42 -12.69
CA VAL A 395 -4.10 -1.10 -13.60
C VAL A 395 -2.78 -1.70 -13.11
N VAL A 396 -2.50 -1.59 -11.81
CA VAL A 396 -1.34 -2.22 -11.17
C VAL A 396 -1.41 -3.74 -11.29
N ALA A 397 -2.57 -4.34 -10.97
CA ALA A 397 -2.76 -5.77 -11.07
C ALA A 397 -2.58 -6.30 -12.50
N ALA A 398 -3.07 -5.57 -13.50
CA ALA A 398 -2.88 -5.89 -14.91
C ALA A 398 -1.41 -5.84 -15.33
N ALA A 399 -0.67 -4.79 -14.96
CA ALA A 399 0.74 -4.65 -15.29
C ALA A 399 1.60 -5.77 -14.69
N VAL A 400 1.36 -6.11 -13.41
CA VAL A 400 2.06 -7.21 -12.72
C VAL A 400 1.73 -8.55 -13.35
N THR A 401 0.44 -8.87 -13.50
CA THR A 401 0.01 -10.18 -14.02
C THR A 401 0.38 -10.39 -15.49
N ALA A 402 0.36 -9.35 -16.32
CA ALA A 402 0.88 -9.41 -17.70
C ALA A 402 2.39 -9.67 -17.74
N SER A 403 3.15 -9.02 -16.87
CA SER A 403 4.61 -9.16 -16.82
C SER A 403 5.04 -10.56 -16.39
N ILE A 404 4.41 -11.14 -15.35
CA ILE A 404 4.73 -12.51 -14.91
C ILE A 404 4.30 -13.58 -15.91
N ALA A 405 3.24 -13.32 -16.68
CA ALA A 405 2.79 -14.18 -17.76
C ALA A 405 3.68 -14.09 -19.01
N GLY A 406 4.61 -13.12 -19.06
CA GLY A 406 5.47 -12.88 -20.22
C GLY A 406 4.74 -12.26 -21.41
N GLU A 407 3.54 -11.69 -21.20
CA GLU A 407 2.72 -11.08 -22.24
C GLU A 407 3.23 -9.70 -22.64
N VAL A 408 3.84 -8.99 -21.70
CA VAL A 408 4.37 -7.64 -21.88
C VAL A 408 5.74 -7.54 -21.20
N PRO A 409 6.77 -6.97 -21.87
CA PRO A 409 8.05 -6.68 -21.23
C PRO A 409 7.86 -5.75 -20.03
N ILE A 410 8.63 -5.96 -18.95
CA ILE A 410 8.48 -5.21 -17.68
C ILE A 410 8.60 -3.70 -17.89
N SER A 411 9.55 -3.25 -18.70
CA SER A 411 9.72 -1.82 -19.03
C SER A 411 8.48 -1.21 -19.68
N ASP A 412 7.84 -1.97 -20.57
CA ASP A 412 6.66 -1.53 -21.30
C ASP A 412 5.43 -1.57 -20.40
N ALA A 413 5.30 -2.61 -19.58
CA ALA A 413 4.25 -2.73 -18.58
C ALA A 413 4.31 -1.56 -17.58
N PHE A 414 5.50 -1.27 -17.06
CA PHE A 414 5.73 -0.17 -16.12
C PHE A 414 5.37 1.19 -16.76
N SER A 415 5.93 1.51 -17.92
CA SER A 415 5.69 2.80 -18.59
C SER A 415 4.22 2.99 -18.99
N ARG A 416 3.55 1.94 -19.47
CA ARG A 416 2.12 2.01 -19.84
C ARG A 416 1.23 2.10 -18.61
N MET A 417 1.58 1.41 -17.52
CA MET A 417 0.92 1.51 -16.22
C MET A 417 0.98 2.94 -15.68
N THR A 418 2.18 3.55 -15.60
CA THR A 418 2.33 4.92 -15.10
C THR A 418 1.58 5.94 -15.96
N ALA A 419 1.65 5.82 -17.28
CA ALA A 419 0.92 6.71 -18.19
C ALA A 419 -0.61 6.61 -18.05
N LEU A 420 -1.13 5.39 -17.83
CA LEU A 420 -2.57 5.18 -17.63
C LEU A 420 -3.02 5.74 -16.28
N LEU A 421 -2.28 5.45 -15.21
CA LEU A 421 -2.54 5.96 -13.87
C LEU A 421 -2.46 7.50 -13.82
N LYS A 422 -1.50 8.10 -14.53
CA LYS A 422 -1.44 9.55 -14.71
C LYS A 422 -2.71 10.11 -15.37
N THR A 423 -3.19 9.46 -16.42
CA THR A 423 -4.44 9.86 -17.09
C THR A 423 -5.64 9.77 -16.14
N MET A 424 -5.68 8.73 -15.29
CA MET A 424 -6.70 8.58 -14.26
C MET A 424 -6.62 9.70 -13.21
N HIS A 425 -5.41 10.03 -12.75
CA HIS A 425 -5.17 11.14 -11.84
C HIS A 425 -5.69 12.47 -12.38
N ASP A 426 -5.39 12.77 -13.65
CA ASP A 426 -5.86 14.02 -14.30
C ASP A 426 -7.38 14.12 -14.40
N ALA A 427 -8.07 12.97 -14.39
CA ALA A 427 -9.51 12.89 -14.38
C ALA A 427 -10.10 12.78 -12.95
N ASN A 428 -9.26 12.64 -11.92
CA ASN A 428 -9.70 12.41 -10.55
C ASN A 428 -10.24 13.71 -9.91
N PRO A 429 -11.54 13.76 -9.57
CA PRO A 429 -12.17 14.97 -9.06
C PRO A 429 -11.69 15.38 -7.66
N SER A 430 -11.17 14.43 -6.85
CA SER A 430 -10.56 14.74 -5.54
C SER A 430 -9.23 15.51 -5.68
N TRP A 431 -8.61 15.42 -6.86
CA TRP A 431 -7.41 16.16 -7.24
C TRP A 431 -7.70 17.40 -8.10
N GLY A 432 -8.99 17.65 -8.39
CA GLY A 432 -9.45 18.81 -9.14
C GLY A 432 -9.83 20.03 -8.26
N PRO A 433 -10.43 21.07 -8.86
CA PRO A 433 -10.93 22.22 -8.11
C PRO A 433 -12.18 21.90 -7.26
N LEU A 434 -12.70 20.68 -7.36
CA LEU A 434 -13.89 20.24 -6.64
C LEU A 434 -13.49 19.79 -5.23
N TYR A 435 -14.34 20.08 -4.24
CA TYR A 435 -14.12 19.66 -2.86
C TYR A 435 -14.72 18.26 -2.62
N VAL A 436 -14.14 17.25 -3.26
CA VAL A 436 -14.55 15.84 -3.19
C VAL A 436 -13.52 15.09 -2.35
N ARG A 437 -13.95 14.38 -1.29
CA ARG A 437 -13.02 13.70 -0.36
C ARG A 437 -12.52 12.40 -0.95
N HIS A 438 -13.44 11.53 -1.37
CA HIS A 438 -13.14 10.28 -2.06
C HIS A 438 -13.81 10.28 -3.42
N ARG A 439 -13.17 9.71 -4.44
CA ARG A 439 -13.78 9.59 -5.78
C ARG A 439 -15.09 8.81 -5.69
N GLY A 440 -15.13 7.79 -4.83
CA GLY A 440 -16.32 6.99 -4.52
C GLY A 440 -17.50 7.81 -3.98
N ASP A 441 -17.28 8.99 -3.37
CA ASP A 441 -18.34 9.83 -2.80
C ASP A 441 -19.22 10.52 -3.86
N LEU A 442 -18.79 10.55 -5.12
CA LEU A 442 -19.60 11.16 -6.20
C LEU A 442 -20.80 10.29 -6.63
N SER A 443 -20.72 8.99 -6.40
CA SER A 443 -21.83 8.05 -6.65
C SER A 443 -22.99 8.21 -5.65
N PRO A 444 -22.77 8.34 -4.32
CA PRO A 444 -23.86 8.54 -3.35
C PRO A 444 -24.54 9.92 -3.44
N HIS A 445 -23.83 10.98 -3.84
CA HIS A 445 -24.43 12.32 -3.93
C HIS A 445 -25.44 12.54 -5.07
N ARG A 446 -25.59 11.59 -6.02
CA ARG A 446 -26.64 11.64 -7.05
C ARG A 446 -28.03 11.23 -6.56
N ALA A 447 -28.19 10.85 -5.29
CA ALA A 447 -29.52 10.59 -4.71
C ALA A 447 -30.41 11.85 -4.56
N TYR A 448 -29.86 13.06 -4.71
CA TYR A 448 -30.61 14.32 -4.64
C TYR A 448 -30.53 15.19 -5.91
N SER A 449 -30.25 14.63 -7.09
CA SER A 449 -30.60 15.34 -8.34
C SER A 449 -32.06 15.05 -8.69
N ARG A 450 -32.89 16.10 -8.57
CA ARG A 450 -34.31 16.12 -8.96
C ARG A 450 -34.58 15.30 -10.23
N THR A 451 -35.63 14.49 -10.17
CA THR A 451 -36.41 14.15 -11.36
C THR A 451 -36.78 15.44 -12.10
N ALA A 452 -36.16 15.64 -13.26
CA ALA A 452 -36.64 16.59 -14.25
C ALA A 452 -37.36 15.77 -15.33
N SER A 453 -38.68 15.94 -15.30
CA SER A 453 -39.72 15.60 -16.27
C SER A 453 -39.30 15.22 -17.68
#